data_AF-A0A822YDG0-F1
#
_entry.id   AF-A0A822YDG0-F1
#
_cell.length_a   1.000
_cell.length_b   1.000
_cell.length_c   1.000
_cell.angle_alpha   90.00
_cell.angle_beta   90.00
_cell.angle_gamma   90.00
#
_symmetry.space_group_name_H-M   'P 1'
#
loop_
_entity.id
_entity.type
_entity.pdbx_description
1 polymer ?
#
loop_
_entity_poly.entity_id
_entity_poly.type
_entity_poly.pdbx_seq_one_letter_code
_entity_poly.pdbx_strand_id
1 'polypeptide(L)' 'MNAGAIKPLVYILKTGTEVSKQNTACALLNLSLIEDNMVLIGACGAIPPLVSFLLNGSNRGKNALTTLYKL' A
#
# COMPACT_ATOMS: atom_id res chain seq x y z
N MET A 1 -8.03 -1.00 17.26
CA MET A 1 -9.16 -0.72 16.33
C MET A 1 -8.70 -0.16 14.97
N ASN A 2 -7.48 -0.44 14.48
CA ASN A 2 -6.94 0.28 13.30
C ASN A 2 -7.11 -0.45 11.94
N ALA A 3 -7.76 -1.63 11.92
CA ALA A 3 -7.94 -2.42 10.70
C ALA A 3 -8.97 -1.86 9.71
N GLY A 4 -9.80 -0.88 10.11
CA GLY A 4 -10.89 -0.36 9.28
C GLY A 4 -10.43 0.43 8.06
N ALA A 5 -9.28 1.11 8.14
CA ALA A 5 -8.78 1.96 7.05
C ALA A 5 -8.01 1.18 5.96
N ILE A 6 -7.53 -0.02 6.26
CA ILE A 6 -6.65 -0.80 5.35
C ILE A 6 -7.41 -1.22 4.09
N LYS A 7 -8.63 -1.76 4.21
CA LYS A 7 -9.44 -2.18 3.04
C LYS A 7 -9.76 -1.02 2.08
N PRO A 8 -10.24 0.15 2.55
CA PRO A 8 -10.41 1.33 1.69
C PRO A 8 -9.12 1.77 1.01
N LEU A 9 -7.98 1.73 1.71
CA LEU A 9 -6.69 2.08 1.13
C LEU A 9 -6.29 1.10 0.01
N VAL A 10 -6.43 -0.20 0.24
CA VAL A 10 -6.17 -1.21 -0.80
C VAL A 10 -7.08 -1.02 -2.02
N TYR A 11 -8.33 -0.60 -1.81
CA TYR A 11 -9.24 -0.27 -2.89
C TYR A 11 -8.76 0.93 -3.72
N ILE A 12 -8.38 2.04 -3.05
CA ILE A 12 -7.83 3.23 -3.72
C ILE A 12 -6.53 2.90 -4.47
N LEU A 13 -5.72 1.98 -3.94
CA LEU A 13 -4.50 1.52 -4.61
C LEU A 13 -4.81 0.82 -5.95
N LYS A 14 -5.97 0.17 -6.07
CA LYS A 14 -6.42 -0.49 -7.31
C LYS A 14 -7.10 0.47 -8.28
N THR A 15 -8.01 1.31 -7.79
CA THR A 15 -8.95 2.08 -8.64
C THR A 15 -8.69 3.57 -8.69
N GLY A 16 -7.81 4.09 -7.82
CA GLY A 16 -7.53 5.51 -7.68
C GLY A 16 -6.71 6.08 -8.83
N THR A 17 -6.57 7.41 -8.85
CA THR A 17 -5.65 8.10 -9.74
C THR A 17 -4.19 7.85 -9.31
N GLU A 18 -3.23 8.10 -10.18
CA GLU A 18 -1.80 7.93 -9.84
C GLU A 18 -1.39 8.69 -8.57
N VAL A 19 -1.90 9.91 -8.38
CA VAL A 19 -1.67 10.69 -7.15
C VAL A 19 -2.31 10.03 -5.92
N SER A 20 -3.56 9.57 -6.03
CA SER A 20 -4.25 8.87 -4.94
C SER A 20 -3.55 7.56 -4.58
N LYS A 21 -3.10 6.77 -5.56
CA LYS A 21 -2.33 5.54 -5.34
C LYS A 21 -1.02 5.83 -4.60
N GLN A 22 -0.34 6.92 -4.96
CA GLN A 22 0.92 7.33 -4.35
C GLN A 22 0.74 7.75 -2.89
N ASN A 23 -0.27 8.56 -2.60
CA ASN A 23 -0.64 8.94 -1.24
C ASN A 23 -1.07 7.72 -0.41
N THR A 24 -1.79 6.79 -1.03
CA THR A 24 -2.23 5.55 -0.40
C THR A 24 -1.05 4.63 -0.09
N ALA A 25 -0.10 4.47 -1.01
CA ALA A 25 1.11 3.71 -0.77
C ALA A 25 1.92 4.30 0.40
N CYS A 26 2.01 5.63 0.50
CA CYS A 26 2.65 6.31 1.63
C CYS A 26 1.92 6.06 2.96
N ALA A 27 0.58 6.14 2.96
CA ALA A 27 -0.23 5.84 4.13
C ALA A 27 -0.08 4.37 4.57
N LEU A 28 -0.08 3.42 3.63
CA LEU A 28 0.15 2.00 3.91
C LEU A 28 1.54 1.73 4.47
N LEU A 29 2.56 2.46 4.00
CA LEU A 29 3.94 2.38 4.51
C LEU A 29 4.04 2.86 5.95
N ASN A 30 3.35 3.95 6.29
CA ASN A 30 3.29 4.44 7.67
C ASN A 30 2.53 3.46 8.57
N LEU A 31 1.46 2.83 8.05
CA LEU A 31 0.72 1.82 8.79
C LEU A 31 1.53 0.53 8.97
N SER A 32 2.37 0.15 8.00
CA SER A 32 3.24 -1.03 8.07
C SER A 32 4.43 -0.87 9.02
N LEU A 33 4.58 0.29 9.67
CA LEU A 33 5.52 0.46 10.80
C LEU A 33 5.07 -0.29 12.06
N ILE A 34 3.81 -0.73 12.09
CA ILE A 34 3.22 -1.52 13.17
C ILE A 34 3.05 -2.95 12.64
N GLU A 35 3.68 -3.93 13.28
CA GLU A 35 3.69 -5.34 12.83
C GLU A 35 2.28 -5.94 12.70
N ASP A 36 1.36 -5.62 13.61
CA ASP A 36 -0.03 -6.07 13.53
C ASP A 36 -0.73 -5.57 12.25
N ASN A 37 -0.42 -4.35 11.81
CA ASN A 37 -0.98 -3.78 10.60
C ASN A 37 -0.34 -4.39 9.35
N MET A 38 0.92 -4.80 9.42
CA MET A 38 1.64 -5.45 8.32
C MET A 38 0.94 -6.75 7.91
N VAL A 39 0.62 -7.61 8.87
CA VAL A 39 -0.13 -8.85 8.64
C VAL A 39 -1.50 -8.55 8.03
N LEU A 40 -2.18 -7.51 8.51
CA LEU A 40 -3.49 -7.10 8.00
C LEU A 40 -3.42 -6.52 6.57
N ILE A 41 -2.39 -5.75 6.23
CA ILE A 41 -2.15 -5.19 4.89
C ILE A 41 -1.93 -6.33 3.89
N GLY A 42 -1.11 -7.32 4.25
CA GLY A 42 -0.91 -8.54 3.47
C GLY A 42 -2.22 -9.33 3.29
N ALA A 43 -2.93 -9.60 4.39
CA ALA A 43 -4.19 -10.34 4.39
C ALA A 43 -5.32 -9.63 3.62
N CYS A 44 -5.31 -8.29 3.55
CA CYS A 44 -6.27 -7.51 2.75
C CYS A 44 -5.96 -7.52 1.25
N GLY A 45 -4.89 -8.19 0.81
CA GLY A 45 -4.53 -8.30 -0.61
C GLY A 45 -3.92 -7.01 -1.17
N ALA A 46 -3.17 -6.27 -0.34
CA ALA A 46 -2.46 -5.07 -0.77
C ALA A 46 -1.24 -5.38 -1.66
N ILE A 47 -0.70 -6.60 -1.58
CA ILE A 47 0.55 -6.99 -2.24
C ILE A 47 0.46 -6.89 -3.77
N PRO A 48 -0.50 -7.52 -4.47
CA PRO A 48 -0.56 -7.42 -5.94
C PRO A 48 -0.76 -5.98 -6.46
N PRO A 49 -1.62 -5.14 -5.87
CA PRO A 49 -1.73 -3.73 -6.25
C PRO A 49 -0.48 -2.90 -5.96
N LEU A 50 0.23 -3.16 -4.85
CA LEU A 50 1.50 -2.50 -4.56
C LEU A 50 2.56 -2.85 -5.61
N VAL A 51 2.67 -4.13 -5.98
CA VAL A 51 3.59 -4.60 -7.03
C VAL A 51 3.21 -3.99 -8.38
N SER A 52 1.93 -4.01 -8.75
CA SER A 52 1.45 -3.41 -10.00
C SER A 52 1.71 -1.90 -10.05
N PHE A 53 1.49 -1.18 -8.95
CA PHE A 53 1.79 0.24 -8.85
C PHE A 53 3.29 0.52 -8.98
N LEU A 54 4.14 -0.37 -8.47
CA LEU A 54 5.60 -0.28 -8.58
C LEU A 54 6.08 -0.47 -10.03
N LEU A 55 5.48 -1.43 -10.74
CA LEU A 55 5.78 -1.73 -12.14
C LEU A 55 5.26 -0.65 -13.10
N ASN A 56 4.13 0.00 -12.78
CA ASN A 56 3.57 1.09 -13.58
C ASN A 56 4.18 2.48 -13.23
N GLY A 57 4.80 2.60 -12.06
CA GLY A 57 5.23 3.88 -11.48
C GLY A 57 6.62 4.33 -11.94
N SER A 58 6.67 5.07 -13.05
CA SER A 58 7.85 5.80 -13.54
C SER A 58 8.60 6.53 -12.41
N ASN A 59 9.80 6.05 -12.06
CA ASN A 59 10.77 6.59 -11.07
C ASN A 59 10.30 6.98 -9.65
N ARG A 60 8.99 6.96 -9.34
CA ARG A 60 8.41 7.37 -8.04
C ARG A 60 7.79 6.21 -7.23
N GLY A 61 7.94 4.97 -7.69
CA GLY A 61 7.49 3.75 -6.97
C GLY A 61 8.27 3.40 -5.70
N LYS A 62 9.25 4.22 -5.28
CA LYS A 62 10.12 3.96 -4.12
C LYS A 62 9.36 3.64 -2.84
N ASN A 63 8.24 4.32 -2.59
CA ASN A 63 7.46 4.08 -1.39
C ASN A 63 6.79 2.70 -1.41
N ALA A 64 6.25 2.26 -2.55
CA ALA A 64 5.67 0.93 -2.66
C ALA A 64 6.73 -0.19 -2.49
N LEU A 65 7.97 0.04 -2.97
CA LEU A 65 9.08 -0.89 -2.77
C LEU A 65 9.46 -1.02 -1.29
N THR A 66 9.52 0.09 -0.57
CA THR A 66 9.79 0.10 0.87
C THR A 66 8.67 -0.56 1.67
N THR A 67 7.40 -0.39 1.27
CA THR A 67 6.27 -1.10 1.89
C THR A 67 6.35 -2.60 1.64
N LEU A 68 6.66 -3.02 0.42
CA LEU A 68 6.84 -4.45 0.09
C LEU A 68 8.05 -5.08 0.77
N TYR A 69 9.15 -4.34 0.93
CA TYR A 69 10.33 -4.83 1.64
C TYR A 69 10.09 -4.99 3.16
N LYS A 70 9.10 -4.26 3.70
CA LYS A 70 8.72 -4.35 5.10
C LYS A 70 7.64 -5.39 5.39
N LEU A 71 6.84 -5.77 4.40
CA LEU A 71 5.84 -6.85 4.46
C LEU A 71 6.52 -8.21 4.32
#